data_AF-A0A925UC05-F1
#
_entry.id   AF-A0A925UC05-F1
#
_cell.length_a   1.000
_cell.length_b   1.000
_cell.length_c   1.000
_cell.angle_alpha   90.00
_cell.angle_beta   90.00
_cell.angle_gamma   90.00
#
_symmetry.space_group_name_H-M   'P 1'
#
loop_
_entity.id
_entity.type
_entity.pdbx_description
1 polymer ?
#
loop_
_entity_poly.entity_id
_entity_poly.type
_entity_poly.pdbx_seq_one_letter_code
_entity_poly.pdbx_strand_id
1 'polypeptide(L)'
;MNFTNKTSFGLFIGAWMLVIALGVITITLANENRKLRISQKVTNDREQHLSVVVDRYVDADDNKHAIIKENPVTRKQIKDGTAIPPAYIDSLATALKLAKRDITESTSIIATLKGQLKGTVRQDSAKGKITTFKGPYLEAWHTESDTVLNYKYNARFDIVKYDNKKWFLGKRHYYQDISAKDPDMYIDGVRNYTIAQGFDTRRFGIGLQVGYYYDPVSGSVRPSIGAGLSYNLVTF
;
A
#
# COMPACT_ATOMS: atom_id res chain seq x y z
N MET A 1 0.61 -43.65 -70.97
CA MET A 1 1.36 -43.89 -69.71
C MET A 1 1.78 -42.54 -69.15
N ASN A 2 1.05 -42.00 -68.18
CA ASN A 2 1.40 -40.75 -67.50
C ASN A 2 1.31 -41.01 -66.00
N PHE A 3 2.44 -41.37 -65.40
CA PHE A 3 2.58 -41.41 -63.95
C PHE A 3 3.58 -40.34 -63.53
N THR A 4 3.42 -39.88 -62.28
CA THR A 4 4.37 -39.10 -61.48
C THR A 4 4.47 -37.58 -61.75
N ASN A 5 3.59 -36.82 -61.06
CA ASN A 5 4.03 -35.58 -60.40
C ASN A 5 3.12 -35.14 -59.23
N LYS A 6 2.44 -36.09 -58.54
CA LYS A 6 1.57 -35.78 -57.39
C LYS A 6 2.30 -35.80 -56.04
N THR A 7 3.49 -36.39 -55.95
CA THR A 7 4.26 -36.53 -54.71
C THR A 7 5.05 -35.27 -54.31
N SER A 8 5.49 -34.47 -55.29
CA SER A 8 6.25 -33.23 -55.03
C SER A 8 5.38 -32.08 -54.51
N PHE A 9 4.10 -32.00 -54.95
CA PHE A 9 3.18 -30.95 -54.54
C PHE A 9 2.72 -31.09 -53.08
N GLY A 10 2.53 -32.33 -52.61
CA GLY A 10 2.16 -32.60 -51.21
C GLY A 10 3.27 -32.26 -50.21
N LEU A 11 4.54 -32.47 -50.59
CA LEU A 11 5.70 -32.13 -49.74
C LEU A 11 5.87 -30.62 -49.57
N PHE A 12 5.57 -29.83 -50.61
CA PHE A 12 5.62 -28.36 -50.52
C PHE A 12 4.56 -27.81 -49.58
N ILE A 13 3.31 -28.30 -49.67
CA ILE A 13 2.22 -27.85 -48.78
C ILE A 13 2.51 -28.26 -47.33
N GLY A 14 3.02 -29.47 -47.10
CA GLY A 14 3.42 -29.93 -45.76
C GLY A 14 4.53 -29.08 -45.14
N ALA A 15 5.54 -28.68 -45.92
CA ALA A 15 6.61 -27.82 -45.45
C ALA A 15 6.12 -26.41 -45.06
N TRP A 16 5.24 -25.81 -45.87
CA TRP A 16 4.66 -24.50 -45.56
C TRP A 16 3.77 -24.51 -44.32
N MET A 17 2.96 -25.56 -44.14
CA MET A 17 2.14 -25.74 -42.93
C MET A 17 3.00 -25.84 -41.67
N LEU A 18 4.16 -26.50 -41.75
CA LEU A 18 5.08 -26.65 -40.62
C LEU A 18 5.75 -25.31 -40.26
N VAL A 19 6.14 -24.51 -41.26
CA VAL A 19 6.67 -23.15 -41.04
C VAL A 19 5.63 -22.23 -40.40
N ILE A 20 4.38 -22.28 -40.85
CA ILE A 20 3.29 -21.50 -40.27
C ILE A 20 3.03 -21.95 -38.82
N ALA A 21 3.00 -23.26 -38.55
CA ALA A 21 2.81 -23.78 -37.21
C ALA A 21 3.94 -23.34 -36.26
N LEU A 22 5.20 -23.39 -36.70
CA LEU A 22 6.35 -22.89 -35.92
C LEU A 22 6.28 -21.37 -35.69
N GLY A 23 5.82 -20.61 -36.68
CA GLY A 23 5.56 -19.16 -36.55
C GLY A 23 4.50 -18.85 -35.48
N VAL A 24 3.39 -19.59 -35.48
CA VAL A 24 2.33 -19.42 -34.47
C VAL A 24 2.83 -19.82 -33.07
N ILE A 25 3.58 -20.91 -32.95
CA ILE A 25 4.17 -21.37 -31.68
C ILE A 25 5.16 -20.34 -31.13
N THR A 26 6.02 -19.77 -31.97
CA THR A 26 6.99 -18.76 -31.54
C THR A 26 6.32 -17.45 -31.11
N ILE A 27 5.27 -17.00 -31.82
CA ILE A 27 4.49 -15.80 -31.45
C ILE A 27 3.74 -16.01 -30.12
N THR A 28 3.14 -17.18 -29.92
CA THR A 28 2.42 -17.50 -28.68
C THR A 28 3.36 -17.57 -27.48
N LEU A 29 4.50 -18.26 -27.60
CA LEU A 29 5.55 -18.30 -26.57
C LEU A 29 6.13 -16.91 -26.27
N ALA A 30 6.33 -16.07 -27.29
CA ALA A 30 6.80 -14.69 -27.09
C ALA A 30 5.79 -13.84 -26.31
N ASN A 31 4.50 -13.99 -26.61
CA ASN A 31 3.42 -13.30 -25.91
C ASN A 31 3.29 -13.76 -24.45
N GLU A 32 3.40 -15.06 -24.18
CA GLU A 32 3.40 -15.60 -22.81
C GLU A 32 4.61 -15.12 -22.01
N ASN A 33 5.82 -15.17 -22.59
CA ASN A 33 7.02 -14.65 -21.95
C ASN A 33 6.92 -13.15 -21.66
N ARG A 34 6.30 -12.37 -22.55
CA ARG A 34 6.03 -10.95 -22.29
C ARG A 34 5.07 -10.74 -21.12
N LYS A 35 3.99 -11.53 -21.03
CA LYS A 35 3.05 -11.50 -19.90
C LYS A 35 3.74 -11.87 -18.58
N LEU A 36 4.58 -12.91 -18.58
CA LEU A 36 5.33 -13.34 -17.40
C LEU A 36 6.32 -12.27 -16.93
N ARG A 37 7.07 -11.66 -17.85
CA ARG A 37 7.98 -10.55 -17.54
C ARG A 37 7.26 -9.34 -16.95
N ILE A 38 6.10 -8.99 -17.49
CA ILE A 38 5.27 -7.89 -16.95
C ILE A 38 4.75 -8.27 -15.55
N SER A 39 4.27 -9.50 -15.36
CA SER A 39 3.78 -9.98 -14.06
C SER A 39 4.88 -10.00 -12.98
N GLN A 40 6.07 -10.49 -13.32
CA GLN A 40 7.24 -10.47 -12.43
C GLN A 40 7.69 -9.04 -12.12
N LYS A 41 7.72 -8.15 -13.12
CA LYS A 41 8.06 -6.74 -12.91
C LYS A 41 7.05 -6.05 -12.00
N VAL A 42 5.75 -6.27 -12.20
CA VAL A 42 4.68 -5.75 -11.32
C VAL A 42 4.80 -6.32 -9.91
N THR A 43 5.20 -7.58 -9.75
CA THR A 43 5.38 -8.22 -8.43
C THR A 43 6.58 -7.63 -7.70
N ASN A 44 7.73 -7.47 -8.38
CA ASN A 44 8.92 -6.86 -7.81
C ASN A 44 8.72 -5.37 -7.51
N ASP A 45 8.04 -4.63 -8.39
CA ASP A 45 7.71 -3.21 -8.16
C ASP A 45 6.73 -3.06 -6.98
N ARG A 46 5.79 -4.00 -6.81
CA ARG A 46 4.90 -4.06 -5.63
C ARG A 46 5.68 -4.24 -4.34
N GLU A 47 6.64 -5.17 -4.31
CA GLU A 47 7.47 -5.39 -3.12
C GLU A 47 8.33 -4.18 -2.76
N GLN A 48 8.82 -3.43 -3.75
CA GLN A 48 9.61 -2.20 -3.52
C GLN A 48 8.79 -1.02 -2.98
N HIS A 49 7.47 -1.01 -3.18
CA HIS A 49 6.57 0.05 -2.72
C HIS A 49 5.86 -0.29 -1.41
N LEU A 50 6.12 -1.46 -0.83
CA LEU A 50 5.70 -1.76 0.53
C LEU A 50 6.58 -0.99 1.52
N SER A 51 5.94 -0.34 2.48
CA SER A 51 6.66 0.20 3.62
C SER A 51 7.22 -0.97 4.43
N VAL A 52 8.55 -1.13 4.43
CA VAL A 52 9.23 -2.26 5.07
C VAL A 52 9.40 -1.97 6.56
N VAL A 53 9.15 -2.97 7.41
CA VAL A 53 9.51 -2.90 8.84
C VAL A 53 11.02 -2.79 8.92
N VAL A 54 11.50 -1.64 9.36
CA VAL A 54 12.93 -1.32 9.47
C VAL A 54 13.50 -1.89 10.76
N ASP A 55 12.69 -1.90 11.82
CA ASP A 55 13.12 -2.34 13.13
C ASP A 55 11.95 -2.85 13.98
N ARG A 56 12.27 -3.67 14.98
CA ARG A 56 11.33 -4.14 16.01
C ARG A 56 12.02 -4.12 17.36
N TYR A 57 11.35 -3.57 18.37
CA TYR A 57 11.85 -3.56 19.73
C TYR A 57 10.70 -3.72 20.74
N VAL A 58 11.08 -4.00 21.98
CA VAL A 58 10.17 -4.03 23.14
C VAL A 58 10.59 -2.89 24.07
N ASP A 59 9.63 -2.07 24.50
CA ASP A 59 9.91 -0.97 25.42
C ASP A 59 9.98 -1.45 26.88
N ALA A 60 10.23 -0.52 27.82
CA ALA A 60 10.33 -0.84 29.24
C ALA A 60 8.99 -1.30 29.86
N ASP A 61 7.88 -1.04 29.19
CA ASP A 61 6.51 -1.39 29.60
C ASP A 61 6.03 -2.69 28.91
N ASP A 62 6.93 -3.46 28.30
CA ASP A 62 6.66 -4.69 27.54
C ASP A 62 5.78 -4.51 26.29
N ASN A 63 5.66 -3.27 25.79
CA ASN A 63 4.95 -3.01 24.54
C ASN A 63 5.85 -3.36 23.36
N LYS A 64 5.26 -4.02 22.36
CA LYS A 64 5.99 -4.38 21.15
C LYS A 64 5.82 -3.32 20.08
N HIS A 65 6.94 -2.87 19.53
CA HIS A 65 7.02 -1.83 18.51
C HIS A 65 7.45 -2.41 17.17
N ALA A 66 6.90 -1.83 16.10
CA ALA A 66 7.39 -2.00 14.75
C ALA A 66 7.63 -0.62 14.13
N ILE A 67 8.89 -0.30 13.84
CA ILE A 67 9.26 0.93 13.14
C ILE A 67 9.24 0.67 11.64
N ILE A 68 8.52 1.52 10.92
CA ILE A 68 8.40 1.46 9.47
C ILE A 68 8.91 2.76 8.88
N LYS A 69 9.71 2.66 7.82
CA LYS A 69 10.07 3.82 7.00
C LYS A 69 8.99 4.04 5.97
N GLU A 70 8.38 5.23 6.00
CA GLU A 70 7.33 5.56 5.05
C GLU A 70 7.91 5.68 3.64
N ASN A 71 7.27 5.03 2.68
CA ASN A 71 7.57 5.17 1.26
C ASN A 71 6.33 5.73 0.56
N PRO A 72 6.24 7.06 0.35
CA PRO A 72 5.04 7.66 -0.23
C PRO A 72 4.81 7.15 -1.65
N VAL A 73 3.58 6.73 -1.94
CA VAL A 73 3.20 6.19 -3.25
C VAL A 73 2.43 7.23 -4.06
N THR A 74 2.77 7.36 -5.33
CA THR A 74 2.09 8.31 -6.21
C THR A 74 0.74 7.76 -6.66
N ARG A 75 -0.21 8.65 -6.95
CA ARG A 75 -1.54 8.29 -7.49
C ARG A 75 -1.44 7.48 -8.79
N LYS A 76 -0.39 7.67 -9.59
CA LYS A 76 -0.11 6.88 -10.79
C LYS A 76 0.18 5.41 -10.43
N GLN A 77 1.05 5.18 -9.45
CA GLN A 77 1.40 3.82 -9.01
C GLN A 77 0.21 3.04 -8.44
N ILE A 78 -0.79 3.75 -7.89
CA ILE A 78 -2.06 3.17 -7.41
C ILE A 78 -2.96 2.80 -8.60
N LYS A 79 -3.14 3.71 -9.57
CA LYS A 79 -3.94 3.45 -10.78
C LYS A 79 -3.41 2.26 -11.58
N ASP A 80 -2.09 2.19 -11.72
CA ASP A 80 -1.43 1.13 -12.49
C ASP A 80 -1.32 -0.19 -11.69
N GLY A 81 -1.80 -0.21 -10.43
CA GLY A 81 -1.79 -1.39 -9.57
C GLY A 81 -0.40 -1.85 -9.13
N THR A 82 0.62 -1.03 -9.34
CA THR A 82 2.04 -1.30 -9.05
C THR A 82 2.41 -1.11 -7.59
N ALA A 83 1.68 -0.28 -6.83
CA ALA A 83 1.93 -0.08 -5.39
C ALA A 83 0.80 -0.59 -4.50
N ILE A 84 -0.46 -0.50 -4.95
CA ILE A 84 -1.63 -0.95 -4.21
C ILE A 84 -2.57 -1.68 -5.19
N PRO A 85 -3.11 -2.85 -4.83
CA PRO A 85 -4.17 -3.48 -5.62
C PRO A 85 -5.39 -2.55 -5.72
N PRO A 86 -5.89 -2.21 -6.92
CA PRO A 86 -7.06 -1.35 -7.07
C PRO A 86 -8.29 -1.87 -6.32
N ALA A 87 -8.47 -3.20 -6.27
CA ALA A 87 -9.56 -3.85 -5.54
C ALA A 87 -9.59 -3.51 -4.04
N TYR A 88 -8.42 -3.29 -3.42
CA TYR A 88 -8.33 -2.91 -2.01
C TYR A 88 -8.87 -1.49 -1.77
N ILE A 89 -8.46 -0.53 -2.60
CA ILE A 89 -8.93 0.86 -2.53
C ILE A 89 -10.43 0.94 -2.82
N ASP A 90 -10.91 0.14 -3.75
CA ASP A 90 -12.32 0.08 -4.12
C ASP A 90 -13.18 -0.44 -2.96
N SER A 91 -12.72 -1.51 -2.30
CA SER A 91 -13.36 -2.05 -1.11
C SER A 91 -13.43 -1.04 0.02
N LEU A 92 -12.33 -0.33 0.31
CA LEU A 92 -12.30 0.73 1.33
C LEU A 92 -13.26 1.88 1.01
N ALA A 93 -13.26 2.35 -0.24
CA ALA A 93 -14.13 3.44 -0.69
C ALA A 93 -15.61 3.09 -0.50
N THR A 94 -16.01 1.86 -0.87
CA THR A 94 -17.38 1.37 -0.67
C THR A 94 -17.73 1.23 0.81
N ALA A 95 -16.87 0.60 1.60
CA ALA A 95 -17.13 0.37 3.03
C ALA A 95 -17.29 1.67 3.82
N LEU A 96 -16.47 2.67 3.50
CA LEU A 96 -16.48 3.98 4.15
C LEU A 96 -17.42 5.00 3.50
N LYS A 97 -18.05 4.64 2.37
CA LYS A 97 -18.90 5.53 1.55
C LYS A 97 -18.16 6.82 1.12
N LEU A 98 -16.89 6.71 0.77
CA LEU A 98 -16.03 7.81 0.34
C LEU A 98 -15.71 7.69 -1.16
N ALA A 99 -15.42 8.80 -1.82
CA ALA A 99 -14.83 8.73 -3.15
C ALA A 99 -13.36 8.28 -3.04
N LYS A 100 -12.89 7.45 -3.98
CA LYS A 100 -11.49 6.98 -4.02
C LYS A 100 -10.47 8.12 -3.98
N ARG A 101 -10.85 9.30 -4.47
CA ARG A 101 -9.98 10.49 -4.51
C ARG A 101 -9.78 11.14 -3.14
N ASP A 102 -10.72 10.93 -2.23
CA ASP A 102 -10.75 11.52 -0.88
C ASP A 102 -9.96 10.68 0.12
N ILE A 103 -9.62 9.43 -0.24
CA ILE A 103 -8.65 8.62 0.50
C ILE A 103 -7.27 9.25 0.29
N THR A 104 -6.73 9.84 1.35
CA THR A 104 -5.40 10.47 1.37
C THR A 104 -4.35 9.53 1.93
N GLU A 105 -4.74 8.69 2.87
CA GLU A 105 -3.85 7.75 3.50
C GLU A 105 -4.59 6.49 3.97
N SER A 106 -3.92 5.35 3.90
CA SER A 106 -4.42 4.09 4.45
C SER A 106 -3.27 3.32 5.09
N THR A 107 -3.38 3.05 6.38
CA THR A 107 -2.49 2.15 7.10
C THR A 107 -3.22 0.84 7.39
N SER A 108 -2.64 -0.28 6.98
CA SER A 108 -3.11 -1.62 7.28
C SER A 108 -2.07 -2.32 8.16
N ILE A 109 -2.51 -2.82 9.31
CA ILE A 109 -1.67 -3.52 10.29
C ILE A 109 -1.96 -5.01 10.18
N ILE A 110 -0.92 -5.80 9.97
CA ILE A 110 -0.95 -7.26 10.00
C ILE A 110 -0.35 -7.66 11.33
N ALA A 111 -1.16 -8.26 12.19
CA ALA A 111 -0.73 -8.67 13.52
C ALA A 111 -1.28 -10.05 13.88
N THR A 112 -0.52 -10.80 14.67
CA THR A 112 -0.88 -12.11 15.18
C THR A 112 -0.91 -12.10 16.71
N LEU A 113 -1.99 -12.62 17.28
CA LEU A 113 -2.12 -12.87 18.72
C LEU A 113 -1.67 -14.31 19.03
N LYS A 114 -0.65 -14.48 19.89
CA LYS A 114 -0.16 -15.78 20.37
C LYS A 114 0.07 -15.71 21.87
N GLY A 115 -0.72 -16.49 22.62
CA GLY A 115 -0.63 -16.56 24.07
C GLY A 115 -1.35 -17.78 24.62
N GLN A 116 -1.31 -17.93 25.94
CA GLN A 116 -2.03 -18.97 26.66
C GLN A 116 -2.82 -18.34 27.80
N LEU A 117 -4.09 -18.74 27.96
CA LEU A 117 -4.94 -18.29 29.05
C LEU A 117 -5.30 -19.46 29.96
N LYS A 118 -5.25 -19.22 31.26
CA LYS A 118 -5.74 -20.18 32.25
C LYS A 118 -7.26 -20.15 32.30
N GLY A 119 -7.87 -21.33 32.07
CA GLY A 119 -9.31 -21.52 32.23
C GLY A 119 -9.70 -21.64 33.70
N THR A 120 -10.80 -21.00 34.09
CA THR A 120 -11.48 -21.17 35.38
C THR A 120 -12.83 -21.81 35.13
N VAL A 121 -13.11 -22.89 35.85
CA VAL A 121 -14.36 -23.63 35.74
C VAL A 121 -15.28 -23.28 36.91
N ARG A 122 -16.55 -22.98 36.62
CA ARG A 122 -17.59 -22.76 37.61
C ARG A 122 -18.83 -23.58 37.26
N GLN A 123 -19.47 -24.15 38.27
CA GLN A 123 -20.75 -24.84 38.13
C GLN A 123 -21.87 -23.81 38.30
N ASP A 124 -22.70 -23.62 37.28
CA ASP A 124 -23.91 -22.80 37.34
C ASP A 124 -25.14 -23.71 37.42
N SER A 125 -26.01 -23.48 38.39
CA SER A 125 -27.20 -24.30 38.63
C SER A 125 -28.23 -24.26 37.49
N ALA A 126 -28.20 -23.23 36.64
CA ALA A 126 -29.13 -23.06 35.52
C ALA A 126 -28.50 -23.38 34.16
N LYS A 127 -27.18 -23.20 34.02
CA LYS A 127 -26.47 -23.34 32.73
C LYS A 127 -25.47 -24.50 32.69
N GLY A 128 -25.26 -25.21 33.79
CA GLY A 128 -24.26 -26.28 33.84
C GLY A 128 -22.84 -25.72 34.02
N LYS A 129 -21.84 -26.46 33.55
CA LYS A 129 -20.43 -26.09 33.74
C LYS A 129 -20.02 -24.98 32.78
N ILE A 130 -19.57 -23.85 33.32
CA ILE A 130 -19.05 -22.70 32.58
C ILE A 130 -17.54 -22.67 32.72
N THR A 131 -16.83 -22.62 31.59
CA THR A 131 -15.38 -22.38 31.56
C THR A 131 -15.13 -20.97 31.07
N THR A 132 -14.38 -20.19 31.85
CA THR A 132 -14.00 -18.81 31.51
C THR A 132 -12.48 -18.68 31.43
N PHE A 133 -11.99 -18.09 30.35
CA PHE A 133 -10.61 -17.68 30.14
C PHE A 133 -10.57 -16.16 30.26
N LYS A 134 -9.83 -15.63 31.23
CA LYS A 134 -9.78 -14.19 31.47
C LYS A 134 -8.35 -13.71 31.56
N GLY A 135 -7.96 -12.88 30.60
CA GLY A 135 -6.74 -12.09 30.61
C GLY A 135 -7.06 -10.59 30.59
N PRO A 136 -6.02 -9.73 30.56
CA PRO A 136 -6.19 -8.28 30.52
C PRO A 136 -6.84 -7.77 29.23
N TYR A 137 -6.56 -8.41 28.10
CA TYR A 137 -7.01 -7.98 26.76
C TYR A 137 -8.01 -8.95 26.11
N LEU A 138 -8.04 -10.21 26.53
CA LEU A 138 -8.90 -11.28 25.99
C LEU A 138 -9.74 -11.90 27.11
N GLU A 139 -11.04 -11.97 26.90
CA GLU A 139 -11.99 -12.73 27.70
C GLU A 139 -12.71 -13.72 26.78
N ALA A 140 -12.74 -14.99 27.14
CA ALA A 140 -13.49 -16.00 26.41
C ALA A 140 -14.25 -16.90 27.38
N TRP A 141 -15.42 -17.37 26.99
CA TRP A 141 -16.21 -18.27 27.81
C TRP A 141 -17.05 -19.20 26.95
N HIS A 142 -17.26 -20.39 27.48
CA HIS A 142 -18.20 -21.35 26.91
C HIS A 142 -18.91 -22.09 28.04
N THR A 143 -20.13 -22.52 27.76
CA THR A 143 -20.86 -23.46 28.60
C THR A 143 -20.67 -24.86 28.05
N GLU A 144 -20.82 -25.89 28.87
CA GLU A 144 -20.75 -27.30 28.44
C GLU A 144 -21.81 -27.67 27.40
N SER A 145 -22.97 -27.00 27.44
CA SER A 145 -24.02 -27.14 26.42
C SER A 145 -23.75 -26.37 25.12
N ASP A 146 -22.76 -25.47 25.11
CA ASP A 146 -22.54 -24.58 23.98
C ASP A 146 -21.61 -25.23 22.95
N THR A 147 -22.02 -25.17 21.68
CA THR A 147 -21.14 -25.51 20.55
C THR A 147 -20.28 -24.33 20.09
N VAL A 148 -20.45 -23.16 20.73
CA VAL A 148 -19.83 -21.89 20.33
C VAL A 148 -19.02 -21.32 21.49
N LEU A 149 -17.79 -20.91 21.19
CA LEU A 149 -16.95 -20.13 22.11
C LEU A 149 -17.28 -18.65 21.96
N ASN A 150 -17.75 -18.02 23.04
CA ASN A 150 -17.91 -16.58 23.08
C ASN A 150 -16.58 -15.95 23.47
N TYR A 151 -16.22 -14.83 22.84
CA TYR A 151 -15.01 -14.10 23.20
C TYR A 151 -15.16 -12.61 22.99
N LYS A 152 -14.38 -11.85 23.76
CA LYS A 152 -14.21 -10.41 23.68
C LYS A 152 -12.72 -10.13 23.69
N TYR A 153 -12.25 -9.45 22.65
CA TYR A 153 -10.86 -9.04 22.53
C TYR A 153 -10.77 -7.51 22.42
N ASN A 154 -9.94 -6.89 23.24
CA ASN A 154 -9.72 -5.45 23.25
C ASN A 154 -8.29 -5.12 22.86
N ALA A 155 -8.02 -5.13 21.55
CA ALA A 155 -6.73 -4.72 21.02
C ALA A 155 -6.57 -3.20 21.09
N ARG A 156 -5.40 -2.74 21.55
CA ARG A 156 -5.00 -1.34 21.45
C ARG A 156 -3.69 -1.24 20.69
N PHE A 157 -3.74 -0.47 19.60
CA PHE A 157 -2.58 -0.06 18.84
C PHE A 157 -2.42 1.46 18.97
N ASP A 158 -1.22 1.90 19.31
CA ASP A 158 -0.86 3.31 19.24
C ASP A 158 0.00 3.50 17.99
N ILE A 159 -0.28 4.56 17.22
CA ILE A 159 0.40 4.85 15.95
C ILE A 159 1.00 6.25 16.06
N VAL A 160 2.31 6.34 15.89
CA VAL A 160 3.06 7.60 15.97
C VAL A 160 3.79 7.84 14.66
N LYS A 161 3.64 9.04 14.10
CA LYS A 161 4.40 9.48 12.92
C LYS A 161 5.39 10.55 13.31
N TYR A 162 6.61 10.45 12.80
CA TYR A 162 7.67 11.43 13.07
C TYR A 162 8.62 11.56 11.88
N ASP A 163 9.20 12.75 11.72
CA ASP A 163 10.33 12.96 10.82
C ASP A 163 11.64 13.01 11.59
N ASN A 164 12.68 12.42 11.01
CA ASN A 164 14.04 12.51 11.53
C ASN A 164 14.93 13.12 10.45
N LYS A 165 15.74 14.11 10.86
CA LYS A 165 16.86 14.65 10.08
C LYS A 165 18.16 14.40 10.84
N LYS A 166 19.14 13.82 10.15
CA LYS A 166 20.49 13.63 10.73
C LYS A 166 21.25 14.96 10.95
N TRP A 167 20.88 16.03 10.24
CA TRP A 167 21.49 17.35 10.33
C TRP A 167 20.56 18.43 9.73
N PHE A 168 20.82 19.72 10.01
CA PHE A 168 19.91 20.84 9.71
C PHE A 168 19.50 20.96 8.23
N LEU A 169 20.41 20.70 7.28
CA LEU A 169 20.11 20.69 5.83
C LEU A 169 19.97 19.27 5.25
N GLY A 170 19.94 18.25 6.10
CA GLY A 170 19.80 16.86 5.67
C GLY A 170 18.40 16.54 5.12
N LYS A 171 18.34 15.49 4.29
CA LYS A 171 17.07 14.97 3.78
C LYS A 171 16.20 14.50 4.96
N ARG A 172 14.93 14.91 4.96
CA ARG A 172 13.90 14.40 5.89
C ARG A 172 13.60 12.94 5.57
N HIS A 173 13.54 12.13 6.63
CA HIS A 173 13.02 10.77 6.57
C HIS A 173 11.80 10.67 7.47
N TYR A 174 10.71 10.16 6.92
CA TYR A 174 9.45 9.98 7.63
C TYR A 174 9.34 8.53 8.10
N TYR A 175 8.92 8.38 9.35
CA TYR A 175 8.77 7.09 10.00
C TYR A 175 7.41 7.01 10.67
N GLN A 176 6.91 5.79 10.76
CA GLN A 176 5.72 5.43 11.52
C GLN A 176 6.11 4.33 12.50
N ASP A 177 5.91 4.57 13.79
CA ASP A 177 6.05 3.56 14.85
C ASP A 177 4.65 3.11 15.25
N ILE A 178 4.44 1.80 15.25
CA ILE A 178 3.20 1.18 15.70
C ILE A 178 3.52 0.29 16.89
N SER A 179 2.85 0.55 18.00
CA SER A 179 3.00 -0.21 19.23
C SER A 179 1.72 -0.96 19.58
N ALA A 180 1.85 -2.22 19.98
CA ALA A 180 0.76 -3.00 20.56
C ALA A 180 0.93 -3.05 22.09
N LYS A 181 -0.13 -2.71 22.83
CA LYS A 181 -0.15 -2.77 24.30
C LYS A 181 -0.34 -4.19 24.85
N ASP A 182 -0.77 -5.12 24.01
CA ASP A 182 -0.97 -6.52 24.39
C ASP A 182 0.33 -7.31 24.19
N PRO A 183 0.92 -7.88 25.26
CA PRO A 183 2.18 -8.63 25.18
C PRO A 183 2.05 -9.94 24.40
N ASP A 184 0.84 -10.46 24.19
CA ASP A 184 0.61 -11.64 23.35
C ASP A 184 0.44 -11.26 21.86
N MET A 185 0.32 -9.97 21.53
CA MET A 185 0.18 -9.48 20.17
C MET A 185 1.54 -9.24 19.52
N TYR A 186 1.68 -9.60 18.25
CA TYR A 186 2.88 -9.43 17.44
C TYR A 186 2.54 -8.71 16.14
N ILE A 187 3.21 -7.61 15.85
CA ILE A 187 3.02 -6.88 14.58
C ILE A 187 3.94 -7.52 13.52
N ASP A 188 3.34 -8.36 12.68
CA ASP A 188 4.06 -9.09 11.64
C ASP A 188 4.41 -8.18 10.47
N GLY A 189 3.57 -7.19 10.18
CA GLY A 189 3.84 -6.21 9.13
C GLY A 189 2.86 -5.06 9.14
N VAL A 190 3.26 -3.97 8.49
CA VAL A 190 2.41 -2.80 8.32
C VAL A 190 2.54 -2.34 6.88
N ARG A 191 1.41 -2.04 6.26
CA ARG A 191 1.36 -1.41 4.94
C ARG A 191 0.77 -0.03 5.11
N ASN A 192 1.62 1.00 5.03
CA ASN A 192 1.13 2.37 4.92
C ASN A 192 1.14 2.82 3.47
N TYR A 193 0.09 3.52 3.09
CA TYR A 193 -0.14 4.06 1.77
C TYR A 193 -0.48 5.53 1.90
N THR A 194 0.50 6.41 1.75
CA THR A 194 0.24 7.84 1.61
C THR A 194 -0.01 8.13 0.15
N ILE A 195 -1.27 8.43 -0.21
CA ILE A 195 -1.61 8.96 -1.52
C ILE A 195 -1.12 10.38 -1.51
N ALA A 196 0.00 10.64 -2.19
CA ALA A 196 0.43 12.02 -2.42
C ALA A 196 -0.71 12.76 -3.13
N GLN A 197 -1.56 13.47 -2.37
CA GLN A 197 -2.13 14.71 -2.86
C GLN A 197 -0.93 15.52 -3.30
N GLY A 198 -0.98 16.08 -4.51
CA GLY A 198 0.13 16.85 -5.01
C GLY A 198 0.48 17.93 -4.01
N PHE A 199 1.44 17.65 -3.12
CA PHE A 199 2.37 18.64 -2.64
C PHE A 199 3.02 19.07 -3.94
N ASP A 200 2.46 20.11 -4.56
CA ASP A 200 3.09 20.73 -5.70
C ASP A 200 4.36 21.36 -5.12
N THR A 201 5.38 20.52 -5.02
CA THR A 201 6.74 20.87 -4.60
C THR A 201 7.42 21.70 -5.68
N ARG A 202 6.65 22.29 -6.60
CA ARG A 202 7.09 23.33 -7.52
C ARG A 202 7.52 24.52 -6.67
N ARG A 203 8.79 24.44 -6.29
CA ARG A 203 9.53 25.54 -5.71
C ARG A 203 9.59 26.70 -6.68
N PHE A 204 9.45 26.44 -7.99
CA PHE A 204 9.46 27.44 -9.04
C PHE A 204 8.12 27.44 -9.78
N GLY A 205 7.49 28.61 -9.84
CA GLY A 205 6.31 28.88 -10.66
C GLY A 205 6.60 29.99 -11.66
N ILE A 206 5.97 29.93 -12.83
CA ILE A 206 5.86 31.06 -13.76
C ILE A 206 4.40 31.47 -13.72
N GLY A 207 4.12 32.71 -13.34
CA GLY A 207 2.76 33.22 -13.16
C GLY A 207 2.59 34.62 -13.72
N LEU A 208 1.34 34.95 -14.08
CA LEU A 208 0.96 36.33 -14.39
C LEU A 208 0.81 37.10 -13.07
N GLN A 209 1.40 38.29 -13.01
CA GLN A 209 1.35 39.19 -11.87
C GLN A 209 0.72 40.51 -12.32
N VAL A 210 -0.17 41.07 -11.51
CA VAL A 210 -0.77 42.38 -11.72
C VAL A 210 -0.24 43.30 -10.63
N GLY A 211 0.27 44.46 -11.02
CA GLY A 211 0.86 45.42 -10.09
C GLY A 211 0.82 46.84 -10.63
N TYR A 212 1.35 47.78 -9.87
CA TYR A 212 1.45 49.18 -10.29
C TYR A 212 2.92 49.56 -10.43
N TYR A 213 3.27 50.20 -11.55
CA TYR A 213 4.61 50.71 -11.80
C TYR A 213 4.61 52.23 -11.66
N TYR A 214 5.56 52.75 -10.88
CA TYR A 214 5.78 54.18 -10.71
C TYR A 214 6.79 54.66 -11.75
N ASP A 215 6.38 55.60 -12.60
CA ASP A 215 7.26 56.27 -13.55
C ASP A 215 7.80 57.57 -12.92
N PRO A 216 9.10 57.63 -12.56
CA PRO A 216 9.69 58.78 -11.90
C PRO A 216 9.83 59.99 -12.83
N VAL A 217 9.75 59.81 -14.16
CA VAL A 217 9.85 60.90 -15.14
C VAL A 217 8.52 61.63 -15.28
N SER A 218 7.42 60.89 -15.26
CA SER A 218 6.06 61.46 -15.33
C SER A 218 5.37 61.62 -13.97
N GLY A 219 6.01 61.17 -12.88
CA GLY A 219 5.45 61.17 -11.53
C GLY A 219 4.17 60.34 -11.38
N SER A 220 3.89 59.45 -12.35
CA SER A 220 2.60 58.77 -12.45
C SER A 220 2.70 57.28 -12.08
N VAL A 221 1.66 56.77 -11.42
CA VAL A 221 1.51 55.35 -11.10
C VAL A 221 0.57 54.73 -12.14
N ARG A 222 1.01 53.69 -12.84
CA ARG A 222 0.23 53.02 -13.89
C ARG A 222 0.05 51.53 -13.58
N PRO A 223 -1.14 50.96 -13.81
CA PRO A 223 -1.32 49.51 -13.69
C PRO A 223 -0.47 48.80 -14.75
N SER A 224 0.05 47.63 -14.38
CA SER A 224 0.93 46.80 -15.19
C SER A 224 0.57 45.33 -15.00
N ILE A 225 0.72 44.56 -16.06
CA ILE A 225 0.57 43.10 -16.05
C ILE A 225 1.91 42.54 -16.55
N GLY A 226 2.53 41.68 -15.76
CA GLY A 226 3.82 41.07 -16.09
C GLY A 226 3.80 39.56 -15.90
N ALA A 227 4.79 38.88 -16.46
CA ALA A 227 5.09 37.49 -16.11
C ALA A 227 6.22 37.49 -15.07
N GLY A 228 6.05 36.75 -13.98
CA GLY A 228 7.02 36.66 -12.90
C GLY A 228 7.37 35.22 -12.54
N LEU A 229 8.62 35.03 -12.12
CA LEU A 229 9.08 33.79 -11.50
C LEU A 229 8.76 33.87 -9.99
N SER A 230 8.04 32.88 -9.47
CA SER A 230 7.78 32.76 -8.03
C SER A 230 8.63 31.63 -7.45
N TYR A 231 9.21 31.87 -6.27
CA TYR A 231 9.91 30.84 -5.50
C TYR A 231 9.26 30.63 -4.13
N ASN A 232 8.74 29.43 -3.87
CA ASN A 232 8.13 29.09 -2.58
C ASN A 232 9.18 28.60 -1.59
N LEU A 233 9.51 29.43 -0.59
CA LEU A 233 10.48 29.15 0.47
C LEU A 233 9.96 28.20 1.56
N VAL A 234 8.64 28.05 1.70
CA VAL A 234 8.01 27.23 2.74
C VAL A 234 7.12 26.18 2.08
N THR A 235 7.37 24.92 2.42
CA THR A 235 6.55 23.77 2.03
C THR A 235 6.11 23.09 3.33
N PHE A 236 4.79 22.96 3.53
CA PHE A 236 4.18 22.20 4.62
C PHE A 236 3.94 20.77 4.15
#